data_AF-A0A9E5D247-F1
#
_entry.id   AF-A0A9E5D247-F1
#
_cell.length_a   1.000
_cell.length_b   1.000
_cell.length_c   1.000
_cell.angle_alpha   90.00
_cell.angle_beta   90.00
_cell.angle_gamma   90.00
#
_symmetry.space_group_name_H-M   'P 1'
#
loop_
_entity.id
_entity.type
_entity.pdbx_description
1 polymer ?
#
loop_
_entity_poly.entity_id
_entity_poly.type
_entity_poly.pdbx_seq_one_letter_code
_entity_poly.pdbx_strand_id
1 'polypeptide(L)'
;PMAGPVQPPIFPLMWARDAATSFLRTPVEMRALIEPAGFRTRAWDDVTADVARPGAASPAPILPQLLMGDELTAITHAQQRNRDEGRIVMVQAVFDRP
;
A
#
# COMPACT_ATOMS: atom_id res chain seq x y z
N PRO A 1 -0.59 -2.42 -2.38
CA PRO A 1 -0.94 -0.99 -2.15
C PRO A 1 -0.78 -0.22 -3.46
N MET A 2 -1.62 0.79 -3.67
CA MET A 2 -1.61 1.67 -4.85
C MET A 2 -1.78 3.13 -4.40
N ALA A 3 -1.40 4.09 -5.24
CA ALA A 3 -1.56 5.51 -4.97
C ALA A 3 -3.05 5.86 -4.93
N GLY A 4 -3.50 6.44 -3.82
CA GLY A 4 -4.88 6.90 -3.67
C GLY A 4 -5.12 8.24 -4.37
N PRO A 5 -6.37 8.72 -4.40
CA PRO A 5 -6.71 10.01 -5.03
C PRO A 5 -6.05 11.22 -4.36
N VAL A 6 -5.68 11.13 -3.08
CA VAL A 6 -5.00 12.22 -2.36
C VAL A 6 -3.49 12.06 -2.49
N GLN A 7 -2.80 13.09 -2.95
CA GLN A 7 -1.35 13.07 -3.18
C GLN A 7 -0.66 14.22 -2.43
N PRO A 8 0.65 14.11 -2.12
CA PRO A 8 1.50 12.92 -2.23
C PRO A 8 1.32 11.94 -1.05
N PRO A 9 1.83 10.71 -1.09
CA PRO A 9 1.93 9.85 0.10
C PRO A 9 2.84 10.48 1.15
N ILE A 10 2.52 10.23 2.42
CA ILE A 10 3.33 10.61 3.57
C ILE A 10 4.40 9.55 3.79
N PHE A 11 5.65 9.98 3.93
CA PHE A 11 6.80 9.11 4.19
C PHE A 11 7.23 9.21 5.66
N PRO A 12 7.94 8.21 6.21
CA PRO A 12 8.41 6.98 5.55
C PRO A 12 7.31 5.90 5.41
N LEU A 13 7.48 5.01 4.42
CA LEU A 13 6.67 3.82 4.19
C LEU A 13 7.50 2.57 4.51
N MET A 14 6.84 1.42 4.71
CA MET A 14 7.52 0.14 5.02
C MET A 14 8.57 -0.29 3.98
N TRP A 15 8.51 0.22 2.75
CA TRP A 15 9.43 -0.12 1.64
C TRP A 15 10.18 1.08 1.07
N ALA A 16 9.89 2.31 1.50
CA ALA A 16 10.43 3.52 0.89
C ALA A 16 10.56 4.64 1.92
N ARG A 17 11.75 5.22 2.06
CA ARG A 17 11.98 6.36 2.96
C ARG A 17 11.49 7.69 2.38
N ASP A 18 11.42 7.77 1.06
CA ASP A 18 11.04 8.97 0.32
C ASP A 18 10.42 8.63 -1.04
N ALA A 19 10.02 9.68 -1.77
CA ALA A 19 9.41 9.54 -3.08
C ALA A 19 10.35 8.95 -4.14
N ALA A 20 11.67 9.08 -3.99
CA ALA A 20 12.62 8.57 -4.98
C ALA A 20 12.67 7.03 -5.01
N THR A 21 12.25 6.39 -3.92
CA THR A 21 12.19 4.93 -3.77
C THR A 21 10.77 4.36 -3.77
N SER A 22 9.77 5.19 -4.07
CA SER A 22 8.36 4.78 -4.13
C SER A 22 7.83 4.79 -5.56
N PHE A 23 7.26 3.67 -5.99
CA PHE A 23 6.72 3.47 -7.34
C PHE A 23 5.21 3.24 -7.34
N LEU A 24 4.51 3.78 -6.35
CA LEU A 24 3.06 3.67 -6.28
C LEU A 24 2.42 4.36 -7.51
N ARG A 25 1.61 3.59 -8.23
CA ARG A 25 0.74 4.07 -9.31
C ARG A 25 -0.70 4.06 -8.84
N THR A 26 -1.55 4.86 -9.46
CA THR A 26 -2.99 4.82 -9.21
C THR A 26 -3.58 3.47 -9.65
N PRO A 27 -4.74 3.06 -9.12
CA PRO A 27 -5.44 1.86 -9.57
C PRO A 27 -5.66 1.80 -11.09
N VAL A 28 -6.01 2.93 -11.69
CA VAL A 28 -6.25 3.04 -13.14
C VAL A 28 -4.97 2.79 -13.93
N GLU A 29 -3.88 3.47 -13.56
CA GLU A 29 -2.57 3.29 -14.21
C GLU A 29 -2.04 1.87 -14.04
N MET A 30 -2.26 1.25 -12.88
CA MET A 30 -1.82 -0.13 -12.64
C MET A 30 -2.61 -1.11 -13.50
N ARG A 31 -3.93 -0.95 -13.63
CA ARG A 31 -4.72 -1.80 -14.53
C ARG A 31 -4.28 -1.64 -15.98
N ALA A 32 -4.09 -0.40 -16.42
CA ALA A 32 -3.61 -0.07 -17.76
C ALA A 32 -2.19 -0.60 -18.04
N LEU A 33 -1.39 -0.84 -17.00
CA LEU A 33 -0.08 -1.49 -17.12
C LEU A 33 -0.19 -3.02 -17.26
N ILE A 34 -1.13 -3.65 -16.56
CA ILE A 34 -1.27 -5.11 -16.48
C ILE A 34 -1.98 -5.68 -17.72
N GLU A 35 -3.07 -5.07 -18.16
CA GLU A 35 -3.91 -5.63 -19.24
C GLU A 35 -3.17 -5.81 -20.58
N PRO A 36 -2.34 -4.86 -21.04
CA PRO A 36 -1.55 -5.03 -22.26
C PRO A 36 -0.49 -6.14 -22.18
N ALA A 37 -0.13 -6.58 -20.97
CA ALA A 37 0.80 -7.70 -20.78
C ALA A 37 0.14 -9.08 -21.01
N GLY A 38 -1.12 -9.13 -21.47
CA GLY A 38 -1.83 -10.36 -21.79
C GLY A 38 -2.60 -10.96 -20.62
N PHE A 39 -2.77 -10.21 -19.53
CA PHE A 39 -3.61 -10.60 -18.40
C PHE A 39 -5.00 -10.01 -18.56
N ARG A 40 -6.03 -10.83 -18.40
CA ARG A 40 -7.41 -10.36 -18.38
C ARG A 40 -7.94 -10.28 -16.96
N THR A 41 -8.45 -9.11 -16.61
CA THR A 41 -9.04 -8.81 -15.31
C THR A 41 -10.32 -9.65 -15.08
N ARG A 42 -10.39 -10.36 -13.96
CA ARG A 42 -11.55 -11.14 -13.52
C ARG A 42 -12.24 -10.54 -12.31
N ALA A 43 -11.47 -10.04 -11.36
CA ALA A 43 -11.96 -9.28 -10.22
C ALA A 43 -11.05 -8.08 -9.99
N TRP A 44 -11.63 -6.99 -9.51
CA TRP A 44 -10.90 -5.78 -9.15
C TRP A 44 -11.68 -5.05 -8.06
N ASP A 45 -11.27 -5.29 -6.83
CA ASP A 45 -12.00 -4.86 -5.65
C ASP A 45 -11.13 -3.89 -4.86
N ASP A 46 -11.69 -2.71 -4.57
CA ASP A 46 -11.10 -1.80 -3.59
C ASP A 46 -11.43 -2.33 -2.19
N VAL A 47 -10.41 -2.89 -1.55
CA VAL A 47 -10.49 -3.49 -0.21
C VAL A 47 -9.83 -2.59 0.82
N THR A 48 -9.68 -1.29 0.55
CA THR A 48 -9.02 -0.35 1.46
C THR A 48 -9.66 -0.33 2.84
N ALA A 49 -10.99 -0.44 2.89
CA ALA A 49 -11.74 -0.50 4.14
C ALA A 49 -11.58 -1.83 4.90
N ASP A 50 -11.31 -2.93 4.18
CA ASP A 50 -11.20 -4.28 4.75
C ASP A 50 -9.79 -4.60 5.26
N VAL A 51 -8.77 -3.86 4.80
CA VAL A 51 -7.42 -3.98 5.34
C VAL A 51 -7.44 -3.45 6.77
N ALA A 52 -7.42 -4.38 7.72
CA ALA A 52 -7.38 -4.09 9.14
C ALA A 52 -6.41 -2.95 9.45
N ARG A 53 -6.91 -1.93 10.16
CA ARG A 53 -6.08 -0.92 10.81
C ARG A 53 -5.03 -1.68 11.64
N PRO A 54 -3.72 -1.49 11.42
CA PRO A 54 -2.72 -2.03 12.33
C PRO A 54 -2.99 -1.42 13.71
N GLY A 55 -3.64 -2.19 14.58
CA GLY A 55 -4.26 -1.70 15.81
C GLY A 55 -4.79 -2.79 16.74
N ALA A 56 -4.79 -4.06 16.33
CA ALA A 56 -4.84 -5.14 17.31
C ALA A 56 -3.43 -5.30 17.87
N ALA A 57 -3.28 -5.00 19.17
CA ALA A 57 -2.06 -5.19 19.94
C ALA A 57 -1.61 -6.65 19.92
N SER A 58 -1.00 -7.09 18.83
CA SER A 58 0.04 -8.10 18.89
C SER A 58 1.31 -7.36 19.32
N PRO A 59 2.11 -7.87 20.28
CA PRO A 59 3.44 -7.33 20.48
C PRO A 59 4.08 -7.24 19.10
N ALA A 60 4.57 -6.06 18.72
CA ALA A 60 5.28 -5.91 17.47
C ALA A 60 6.25 -7.10 17.40
N PRO A 61 6.15 -7.97 16.38
CA PRO A 61 7.03 -9.12 16.33
C PRO A 61 8.45 -8.56 16.51
N ILE A 62 9.30 -9.24 17.28
CA ILE A 62 10.66 -8.74 17.59
C ILE A 62 11.40 -8.34 16.30
N LEU A 63 11.03 -8.97 15.18
CA LEU A 63 11.60 -8.79 13.86
C LEU A 63 11.40 -7.39 13.23
N PRO A 64 10.18 -6.80 13.05
CA PRO A 64 10.07 -5.41 12.60
C PRO A 64 10.82 -4.39 13.44
N GLN A 65 10.76 -4.51 14.77
CA GLN A 65 11.47 -3.58 15.67
C GLN A 65 12.99 -3.73 15.52
N LEU A 66 13.50 -4.94 15.35
CA LEU A 66 14.92 -5.18 15.12
C LEU A 66 15.40 -4.64 13.76
N LEU A 67 14.58 -4.78 12.72
CA LEU A 67 14.94 -4.39 11.35
C LEU A 67 14.81 -2.89 11.09
N MET A 68 13.81 -2.24 11.70
CA MET A 68 13.51 -0.82 11.45
C MET A 68 13.86 0.10 12.61
N GLY A 69 14.09 -0.45 13.81
CA GLY A 69 14.45 0.32 15.00
C GLY A 69 13.46 1.46 15.26
N ASP A 70 14.01 2.64 15.47
CA ASP A 70 13.24 3.84 15.82
C ASP A 70 12.34 4.35 14.67
N GLU A 71 12.63 3.98 13.42
CA GLU A 71 11.81 4.39 12.26
C GLU A 71 10.43 3.73 12.26
N LEU A 72 10.24 2.59 12.94
CA LEU A 72 9.01 1.82 12.91
C LEU A 72 7.79 2.63 13.38
N THR A 73 7.97 3.49 14.37
CA THR A 73 6.91 4.36 14.88
C THR A 73 6.48 5.38 13.82
N ALA A 74 7.45 6.04 13.17
CA ALA A 74 7.18 7.00 12.11
C ALA A 74 6.49 6.35 10.91
N ILE A 75 6.95 5.15 10.51
CA ILE A 75 6.34 4.37 9.42
C ILE A 75 4.91 3.99 9.74
N THR A 76 4.65 3.51 10.96
CA THR A 76 3.29 3.10 11.37
C THR A 76 2.34 4.30 11.36
N HIS A 77 2.77 5.44 11.88
CA HIS A 77 1.97 6.67 11.90
C HIS A 77 1.71 7.23 10.49
N ALA A 78 2.75 7.30 9.65
CA ALA A 78 2.62 7.72 8.26
C ALA A 78 1.68 6.79 7.49
N GLN A 79 1.82 5.47 7.66
CA GLN A 79 0.98 4.47 7.02
C GLN A 79 -0.49 4.60 7.47
N GLN A 80 -0.75 4.89 8.74
CA GLN A 80 -2.10 5.10 9.25
C GLN A 80 -2.74 6.33 8.61
N ARG A 81 -2.05 7.47 8.64
CA ARG A 81 -2.53 8.71 8.01
C ARG A 81 -2.73 8.56 6.52
N ASN A 82 -1.84 7.85 5.83
CA ASN A 82 -1.99 7.61 4.39
C ASN A 82 -3.27 6.85 4.06
N ARG A 83 -3.72 5.93 4.91
CA ARG A 83 -5.00 5.23 4.72
C ARG A 83 -6.19 6.13 5.06
N ASP A 84 -6.14 6.76 6.23
CA ASP A 84 -7.26 7.60 6.71
C ASP A 84 -7.52 8.79 5.76
N GLU A 85 -6.46 9.37 5.17
CA GLU A 85 -6.55 10.47 4.20
C GLU A 85 -6.74 9.98 2.75
N GLY A 86 -6.85 8.68 2.49
CA GLY A 86 -7.03 8.14 1.13
C GLY A 86 -5.84 8.42 0.20
N ARG A 87 -4.62 8.50 0.75
CA ARG A 87 -3.37 8.66 0.00
C ARG A 87 -2.79 7.35 -0.50
N ILE A 88 -3.07 6.25 0.20
CA ILE A 88 -2.73 4.89 -0.20
C ILE A 88 -3.97 4.03 -0.07
N VAL A 89 -4.31 3.33 -1.16
CA VAL A 89 -5.43 2.39 -1.23
C VAL A 89 -4.92 0.95 -1.36
N MET A 90 -5.76 0.00 -1.00
CA MET A 90 -5.52 -1.42 -1.26
C MET A 90 -6.54 -1.93 -2.27
N VAL A 91 -6.02 -2.49 -3.36
CA VAL A 91 -6.82 -3.15 -4.38
C VAL A 91 -6.43 -4.62 -4.37
N GLN A 92 -7.43 -5.48 -4.31
CA GLN A 92 -7.30 -6.90 -4.61
C GLN A 92 -7.77 -7.12 -6.05
N ALA A 93 -6.91 -7.69 -6.88
CA ALA A 93 -7.24 -7.98 -8.27
C ALA A 93 -6.91 -9.44 -8.60
N VAL A 94 -7.80 -10.07 -9.35
CA VAL A 94 -7.64 -11.43 -9.87
C VAL A 94 -7.59 -11.36 -11.39
N PHE A 95 -6.59 -12.01 -11.97
CA PHE A 95 -6.39 -12.06 -13.42
C PHE A 95 -6.30 -13.51 -13.88
N ASP A 96 -6.77 -13.77 -15.10
CA ASP A 96 -6.39 -14.96 -15.84
C ASP A 96 -5.45 -14.62 -16.99
N ARG A 97 -4.58 -15.57 -17.34
CA ARG A 97 -3.79 -15.53 -18.56
C ARG A 97 -4.39 -16.58 -19.51
N PRO A 98 -5.14 -16.15 -20.54
CA PRO A 98 -5.74 -17.06 -21.51
C PRO A 98 -4.69 -17.77 -22.37
#